data_AF-A0AAP2HDW0-F1
#
_entry.id   AF-A0AAP2HDW0-F1
#
_cell.length_a   1.000
_cell.length_b   1.000
_cell.length_c   1.000
_cell.angle_alpha   90.00
_cell.angle_beta   90.00
_cell.angle_gamma   90.00
#
_symmetry.space_group_name_H-M   'P 1'
#
loop_
_entity.id
_entity.type
_entity.pdbx_description
1 polymer ?
#
loop_
_entity_poly.entity_id
_entity_poly.type
_entity_poly.pdbx_seq_one_letter_code
_entity_poly.pdbx_strand_id
1 'polypeptide(L)'
;MAEQARKGWARMFAEQAPVLRGFFVRRGANDEAEDLVQETWLRLLRAHRTQREEIGNPEAYLFTVALNLAREQAVRRQRPVQSIEEVDHMAALLATDESVEDATERTQRRVRLQALLARLPERTRAVLVMQYRDGLSYKQIADRLGVSQHMVKKHVVRGLSFCRRALVEDAKE
;
A
#
# COMPACT_ATOMS: atom_id res chain seq x y z
N MET A 1 26.16 -4.41 14.39
CA MET A 1 25.32 -4.80 13.23
C MET A 1 23.92 -5.25 13.66
N ALA A 2 23.78 -6.31 14.49
CA ALA A 2 22.46 -6.84 14.90
C ALA A 2 21.57 -5.85 15.67
N GLU A 3 22.15 -5.04 16.57
CA GLU A 3 21.43 -4.01 17.34
C GLU A 3 20.84 -2.90 16.45
N GLN A 4 21.58 -2.47 15.43
CA GLN A 4 21.17 -1.42 14.50
C GLN A 4 20.03 -1.91 13.60
N ALA A 5 20.12 -3.14 13.08
CA ALA A 5 19.05 -3.78 12.32
C ALA A 5 17.78 -3.94 13.17
N ARG A 6 17.91 -4.38 14.43
CA ARG A 6 16.78 -4.50 15.37
C ARG A 6 16.10 -3.15 15.62
N LYS A 7 16.87 -2.08 15.80
CA LYS A 7 16.33 -0.71 15.94
C LYS A 7 15.63 -0.23 14.66
N GLY A 8 16.17 -0.53 13.48
CA GLY A 8 15.53 -0.25 12.19
C GLY A 8 14.18 -0.93 12.05
N TRP A 9 14.11 -2.23 12.35
CA TRP A 9 12.86 -3.00 12.33
C TRP A 9 11.83 -2.48 13.33
N ALA A 10 12.25 -2.14 14.56
CA ALA A 10 11.36 -1.62 15.59
C ALA A 10 10.74 -0.26 15.19
N ARG A 11 11.55 0.61 14.57
CA ARG A 11 11.07 1.90 14.04
C ARG A 11 10.05 1.70 12.92
N MET A 12 10.37 0.85 11.95
CA MET A 12 9.48 0.53 10.84
C MET A 12 8.17 -0.10 11.33
N PHE A 13 8.23 -0.95 12.37
CA PHE A 13 7.06 -1.50 13.03
C PHE A 13 6.18 -0.41 13.64
N ALA A 14 6.75 0.48 14.44
CA ALA A 14 6.00 1.56 15.07
C ALA A 14 5.29 2.47 14.04
N GLU A 15 5.90 2.67 12.88
CA GLU A 15 5.36 3.52 11.82
C GLU A 15 4.25 2.83 11.00
N GLN A 16 4.44 1.56 10.63
CA GLN A 16 3.54 0.87 9.69
C GLN A 16 2.45 0.04 10.37
N ALA A 17 2.64 -0.39 11.62
CA ALA A 17 1.64 -1.20 12.33
C ALA A 17 0.26 -0.51 12.46
N PRO A 18 0.15 0.79 12.81
CA PRO A 18 -1.14 1.48 12.84
C PRO A 18 -1.79 1.58 11.46
N VAL A 19 -0.97 1.74 10.40
CA VAL A 19 -1.43 1.84 9.01
C VAL A 19 -2.02 0.50 8.55
N LEU A 20 -1.30 -0.59 8.79
CA LEU A 20 -1.73 -1.95 8.47
C LEU A 20 -2.98 -2.34 9.29
N ARG A 21 -3.03 -2.01 10.58
CA ARG A 21 -4.23 -2.23 11.40
C ARG A 21 -5.45 -1.53 10.79
N GLY A 22 -5.30 -0.26 10.41
CA GLY A 22 -6.33 0.49 9.71
C GLY A 22 -6.73 -0.15 8.37
N PHE A 23 -5.75 -0.66 7.60
CA PHE A 23 -5.98 -1.34 6.33
C PHE A 23 -6.88 -2.59 6.48
N PHE A 24 -6.67 -3.38 7.53
CA PHE A 24 -7.46 -4.58 7.83
C PHE A 24 -8.84 -4.25 8.41
N VAL A 25 -8.91 -3.31 9.37
CA VAL A 25 -10.17 -2.81 9.94
C VAL A 25 -11.12 -2.33 8.84
N ARG A 26 -10.63 -1.51 7.89
CA ARG A 26 -11.45 -1.00 6.78
C ARG A 26 -11.94 -2.07 5.82
N ARG A 27 -11.30 -3.25 5.83
CA ARG A 27 -11.72 -4.44 5.06
C ARG A 27 -12.59 -5.39 5.88
N GLY A 28 -13.04 -4.96 7.05
CA GLY A 28 -13.99 -5.67 7.91
C GLY A 28 -13.35 -6.73 8.81
N ALA A 29 -12.03 -6.70 8.98
CA ALA A 29 -11.29 -7.59 9.86
C ALA A 29 -11.06 -6.95 11.24
N ASN A 30 -12.09 -6.36 11.85
CA ASN A 30 -11.94 -5.58 13.09
C ASN A 30 -11.26 -6.36 14.22
N ASP A 31 -11.75 -7.57 14.50
CA ASP A 31 -11.27 -8.39 15.62
C ASP A 31 -9.96 -9.12 15.29
N GLU A 32 -9.70 -9.37 14.01
CA GLU A 32 -8.50 -10.09 13.55
C GLU A 32 -7.37 -9.13 13.11
N ALA A 33 -7.60 -7.81 13.16
CA ALA A 33 -6.68 -6.84 12.56
C ALA A 33 -5.28 -6.90 13.17
N GLU A 34 -5.18 -7.09 14.49
CA GLU A 34 -3.89 -7.15 15.19
C GLU A 34 -3.12 -8.42 14.83
N ASP A 35 -3.80 -9.56 14.77
CA ASP A 35 -3.21 -10.84 14.35
C ASP A 35 -2.72 -10.78 12.90
N LEU A 36 -3.49 -10.15 12.02
CA LEU A 36 -3.09 -9.97 10.62
C LEU A 36 -1.89 -9.03 10.48
N VAL A 37 -1.81 -7.98 11.30
CA VAL A 37 -0.60 -7.13 11.36
C VAL A 37 0.59 -7.98 11.76
N GLN A 38 0.48 -8.75 12.84
CA GLN A 38 1.56 -9.62 13.31
C GLN A 38 1.98 -10.63 12.23
N GLU A 39 1.02 -11.31 11.59
CA GLU A 39 1.29 -12.26 10.52
C GLU A 39 1.98 -11.61 9.31
N THR A 40 1.57 -10.37 8.96
CA THR A 40 2.22 -9.59 7.89
C THR A 40 3.71 -9.38 8.20
N TRP A 41 4.01 -8.97 9.43
CA TRP A 41 5.38 -8.75 9.91
C TRP A 41 6.20 -10.04 10.02
N LEU A 42 5.59 -11.13 10.49
CA LEU A 42 6.25 -12.43 10.57
C LEU A 42 6.65 -12.93 9.18
N ARG A 43 5.77 -12.78 8.18
CA ARG A 43 6.08 -13.16 6.79
C ARG A 43 7.23 -12.33 6.21
N LEU A 44 7.29 -11.02 6.48
CA LEU A 44 8.42 -10.17 6.09
C LEU A 44 9.74 -10.62 6.74
N LEU A 45 9.75 -10.80 8.06
CA LEU A 45 10.95 -11.19 8.79
C LEU A 45 11.45 -12.58 8.37
N ARG A 46 10.53 -13.51 8.08
CA ARG A 46 10.86 -14.82 7.51
C ARG A 46 11.50 -14.68 6.13
N ALA A 47 10.88 -13.89 5.24
CA ALA A 47 11.39 -13.67 3.89
C ALA A 47 12.80 -13.05 3.92
N HIS A 48 13.03 -12.05 4.76
CA HIS A 48 14.35 -11.45 4.95
C HIS A 48 15.39 -12.45 5.47
N ARG A 49 14.98 -13.44 6.28
CA ARG A 49 15.90 -14.45 6.81
C ARG A 49 16.23 -15.56 5.80
N THR A 50 15.29 -15.91 4.92
CA THR A 50 15.41 -17.07 4.03
C THR A 50 15.86 -16.73 2.61
N GLN A 51 15.68 -15.48 2.17
CA GLN A 51 16.10 -15.07 0.83
C GLN A 51 17.61 -14.77 0.78
N ARG A 52 18.26 -15.17 -0.31
CA ARG A 52 19.68 -14.84 -0.60
C ARG A 52 19.86 -13.38 -1.02
N GLU A 53 18.81 -12.77 -1.56
CA GLU A 53 18.79 -11.37 -1.99
C GLU A 53 18.04 -10.54 -0.94
N GLU A 54 18.53 -9.34 -0.66
CA GLU A 54 17.86 -8.40 0.23
C GLU A 54 16.53 -7.94 -0.39
N ILE A 55 15.51 -7.84 0.47
CA ILE A 55 14.23 -7.25 0.07
C ILE A 55 14.46 -5.76 -0.18
N GLY A 56 14.57 -5.36 -1.44
CA GLY A 56 14.87 -3.97 -1.83
C GLY A 56 13.87 -2.94 -1.33
N ASN A 57 12.59 -3.32 -1.12
CA ASN A 57 11.57 -2.45 -0.52
C ASN A 57 10.70 -3.22 0.49
N PRO A 58 11.09 -3.26 1.78
CA PRO A 58 10.35 -3.96 2.83
C PRO A 58 8.95 -3.42 3.07
N GLU A 59 8.71 -2.11 2.84
CA GLU A 59 7.40 -1.50 3.02
C GLU A 59 6.42 -1.95 1.92
N ALA A 60 6.84 -1.98 0.67
CA ALA A 60 6.04 -2.52 -0.43
C ALA A 60 5.72 -4.01 -0.22
N TYR A 61 6.70 -4.77 0.31
CA TYR A 61 6.50 -6.17 0.66
C TYR A 61 5.42 -6.35 1.74
N LEU A 62 5.43 -5.53 2.81
CA LEU A 62 4.38 -5.55 3.84
C LEU A 62 2.99 -5.41 3.25
N PHE A 63 2.78 -4.43 2.38
CA PHE A 63 1.45 -4.21 1.77
C PHE A 63 1.05 -5.33 0.81
N THR A 64 2.02 -5.96 0.15
CA THR A 64 1.78 -7.14 -0.70
C THR A 64 1.27 -8.31 0.15
N VAL A 65 1.95 -8.58 1.26
CA VAL A 65 1.54 -9.63 2.21
C VAL A 65 0.18 -9.31 2.83
N ALA A 66 -0.01 -8.08 3.30
CA ALA A 66 -1.26 -7.67 3.93
C ALA A 66 -2.46 -7.80 2.99
N LEU A 67 -2.27 -7.49 1.71
CA LEU A 67 -3.31 -7.67 0.71
C LEU A 67 -3.62 -9.15 0.46
N ASN A 68 -2.61 -10.01 0.39
CA ASN A 68 -2.81 -11.46 0.25
C ASN A 68 -3.59 -12.02 1.44
N LEU A 69 -3.21 -11.64 2.66
CA LEU A 69 -3.93 -12.01 3.87
C LEU A 69 -5.40 -11.51 3.87
N ALA A 70 -5.63 -10.28 3.43
CA ALA A 70 -6.99 -9.75 3.31
C ALA A 70 -7.83 -10.52 2.27
N ARG A 71 -7.21 -10.98 1.17
CA ARG A 71 -7.88 -11.85 0.18
C ARG A 71 -8.20 -13.21 0.77
N GLU A 72 -7.23 -13.86 1.41
CA GLU A 72 -7.40 -15.15 2.09
C GLU A 72 -8.58 -15.09 3.09
N GLN A 73 -8.64 -14.04 3.91
CA GLN A 73 -9.76 -13.84 4.83
C GLN A 73 -11.10 -13.61 4.13
N ALA A 74 -11.12 -12.83 3.06
CA ALA A 74 -12.34 -12.56 2.33
C ALA A 74 -12.91 -13.85 1.70
N VAL A 75 -12.05 -14.74 1.18
CA VAL A 75 -12.44 -16.07 0.67
C VAL A 75 -13.03 -16.89 1.82
N ARG A 76 -12.33 -16.96 2.95
CA ARG A 76 -12.74 -17.75 4.12
C ARG A 76 -14.11 -17.32 4.66
N ARG A 77 -14.43 -16.04 4.57
CA ARG A 77 -15.69 -15.45 5.06
C ARG A 77 -16.84 -15.54 4.05
N GLN A 78 -16.67 -16.25 2.92
CA GLN A 78 -17.62 -16.30 1.79
C GLN A 78 -18.08 -14.90 1.32
N ARG A 79 -17.25 -13.89 1.58
CA ARG A 79 -17.44 -12.57 1.01
C ARG A 79 -16.84 -12.61 -0.38
N PRO A 80 -17.50 -12.02 -1.40
CA PRO A 80 -16.95 -12.03 -2.75
C PRO A 80 -15.55 -11.40 -2.72
N VAL A 81 -14.53 -12.23 -2.93
CA VAL A 81 -13.17 -11.76 -3.19
C VAL A 81 -13.17 -11.33 -4.62
N GLN A 82 -13.39 -10.04 -4.83
CA GLN A 82 -13.30 -9.50 -6.15
C GLN A 82 -11.82 -9.45 -6.52
N SER A 83 -11.46 -10.34 -7.45
CA SER A 83 -10.18 -10.43 -8.12
C SER A 83 -9.58 -9.04 -8.30
N ILE A 84 -8.49 -8.79 -7.59
CA ILE A 84 -7.52 -7.78 -8.01
C ILE A 84 -6.40 -8.59 -8.67
N GLU A 85 -6.73 -9.26 -9.78
CA GLU A 85 -5.76 -9.43 -10.86
C GLU A 85 -5.10 -8.07 -11.08
N GLU A 86 -3.77 -8.04 -11.25
CA GLU A 86 -2.96 -6.85 -11.56
C GLU A 86 -2.33 -6.07 -10.38
N VAL A 87 -2.12 -6.70 -9.22
CA VAL A 87 -1.17 -6.16 -8.23
C VAL A 87 0.29 -6.32 -8.67
N ASP A 88 0.58 -7.24 -9.60
CA ASP A 88 1.91 -7.35 -10.22
C ASP A 88 2.34 -6.04 -10.89
N HIS A 89 1.40 -5.23 -11.38
CA HIS A 89 1.72 -3.90 -11.89
C HIS A 89 2.02 -2.89 -10.76
N MET A 90 1.35 -2.99 -9.62
CA MET A 90 1.54 -2.06 -8.50
C MET A 90 2.81 -2.30 -7.68
N ALA A 91 3.21 -3.57 -7.49
CA ALA A 91 4.49 -3.91 -6.87
C ALA A 91 5.66 -3.41 -7.73
N ALA A 92 5.55 -3.53 -9.07
CA ALA A 92 6.51 -2.95 -10.01
C ALA A 92 6.47 -1.40 -10.07
N LEU A 93 5.32 -0.79 -9.76
CA LEU A 93 5.13 0.68 -9.75
C LEU A 93 5.68 1.36 -8.47
N LEU A 94 5.76 0.63 -7.35
CA LEU A 94 6.34 1.10 -6.08
C LEU A 94 7.80 0.67 -5.88
N ALA A 95 8.31 -0.18 -6.77
CA ALA A 95 9.70 -0.66 -6.76
C ALA A 95 10.70 0.36 -7.34
N THR A 96 10.25 1.52 -7.84
CA THR A 96 11.16 2.58 -8.30
C THR A 96 11.52 3.54 -7.16
N ASP A 97 12.76 3.36 -6.72
CA ASP A 97 13.69 4.23 -5.99
C ASP A 97 13.62 4.42 -4.45
N GLU A 98 14.70 3.87 -3.88
CA GLU A 98 15.61 4.40 -2.86
C GLU A 98 15.17 4.58 -1.40
N SER A 99 15.72 3.63 -0.62
CA SER A 99 16.68 3.82 0.48
C SER A 99 16.18 4.45 1.78
N VAL A 100 16.92 4.15 2.84
CA VAL A 100 16.64 4.39 4.25
C VAL A 100 16.39 5.87 4.52
N GLU A 101 15.13 6.30 4.54
CA GLU A 101 14.78 7.70 4.76
C GLU A 101 14.77 8.13 6.23
N ASP A 102 15.32 9.32 6.49
CA ASP A 102 15.19 10.02 7.77
C ASP A 102 13.75 10.55 8.00
N ALA A 103 13.34 10.81 9.24
CA ALA A 103 11.98 11.28 9.57
C ALA A 103 11.60 12.58 8.83
N THR A 104 12.62 13.43 8.60
CA THR A 104 12.52 14.70 7.88
C THR A 104 12.20 14.47 6.40
N GLU A 105 12.89 13.54 5.76
CA GLU A 105 12.74 13.20 4.35
C GLU A 105 11.36 12.62 4.07
N ARG A 106 10.87 11.74 4.97
CA ARG A 106 9.50 11.21 4.91
C ARG A 106 8.42 12.27 5.03
N THR A 107 8.63 13.27 5.88
CA THR A 107 7.68 14.38 6.04
C THR A 107 7.62 15.19 4.75
N GLN A 108 8.78 15.47 4.14
CA GLN A 108 8.86 16.12 2.83
C GLN A 108 8.24 15.28 1.72
N ARG A 109 8.51 13.96 1.65
CA ARG A 109 7.84 13.05 0.70
C ARG A 109 6.32 13.06 0.88
N ARG A 110 5.81 13.09 2.11
CA ARG A 110 4.37 13.17 2.39
C ARG A 110 3.76 14.48 1.89
N VAL A 111 4.41 15.62 2.16
CA VAL A 111 3.96 16.94 1.67
C VAL A 111 3.98 16.98 0.13
N ARG A 112 5.04 16.47 -0.50
CA ARG A 112 5.14 16.37 -1.97
C ARG A 112 4.04 15.49 -2.54
N LEU A 113 3.82 14.30 -1.99
CA LEU A 113 2.74 13.42 -2.42
C LEU A 113 1.37 14.10 -2.30
N GLN A 114 1.14 14.86 -1.23
CA GLN A 114 -0.12 15.58 -1.03
C GLN A 114 -0.31 16.70 -2.07
N ALA A 115 0.76 17.43 -2.41
CA ALA A 115 0.75 18.41 -3.49
C ALA A 115 0.53 17.75 -4.87
N LEU A 116 1.15 16.60 -5.14
CA LEU A 116 0.96 15.83 -6.37
C LEU A 116 -0.47 15.32 -6.51
N LEU A 117 -1.04 14.75 -5.44
CA LEU A 117 -2.42 14.32 -5.42
C LEU A 117 -3.39 15.49 -5.65
N ALA A 118 -3.05 16.71 -5.21
CA ALA A 118 -3.85 17.90 -5.47
C ALA A 118 -3.89 18.31 -6.96
N ARG A 119 -2.88 17.92 -7.76
CA ARG A 119 -2.83 18.17 -9.21
C ARG A 119 -3.70 17.19 -10.03
N LEU A 120 -4.19 16.12 -9.42
CA LEU A 120 -5.07 15.17 -10.08
C LEU A 120 -6.50 15.74 -10.23
N PRO A 121 -7.21 15.37 -11.32
CA PRO A 121 -8.64 15.62 -11.42
C PRO A 121 -9.38 15.07 -10.19
N GLU A 122 -10.36 15.81 -9.69
CA GLU A 122 -11.04 15.53 -8.42
C GLU A 122 -11.55 14.09 -8.32
N ARG A 123 -12.20 13.58 -9.38
CA ARG A 123 -12.67 12.19 -9.43
C ARG A 123 -11.55 11.16 -9.34
N THR A 124 -10.43 11.40 -10.02
CA THR A 124 -9.25 10.50 -9.95
C THR A 124 -8.66 10.50 -8.56
N ARG A 125 -8.50 11.68 -7.94
CA ARG A 125 -8.04 11.82 -6.56
C ARG A 125 -8.98 11.11 -5.58
N ALA A 126 -10.29 11.32 -5.71
CA ALA A 126 -11.29 10.68 -4.85
C ALA A 126 -11.24 9.14 -4.97
N VAL A 127 -11.11 8.61 -6.19
CA VAL A 127 -10.93 7.17 -6.43
C VAL A 127 -9.68 6.64 -5.75
N LEU A 128 -8.52 7.31 -5.91
CA LEU A 128 -7.29 6.90 -5.23
C LEU A 128 -7.43 6.95 -3.71
N VAL A 129 -8.02 8.02 -3.18
CA VAL A 129 -8.24 8.14 -1.74
C VAL A 129 -9.14 7.02 -1.23
N MET A 130 -10.27 6.74 -1.89
CA MET A 130 -11.15 5.65 -1.48
C MET A 130 -10.50 4.28 -1.58
N GLN A 131 -9.68 4.05 -2.61
CA GLN A 131 -8.98 2.78 -2.81
C GLN A 131 -7.85 2.57 -1.78
N TYR A 132 -6.98 3.56 -1.61
CA TYR A 132 -5.73 3.42 -0.88
C TYR A 132 -5.84 3.89 0.57
N ARG A 133 -6.52 5.00 0.82
CA ARG A 133 -6.79 5.48 2.18
C ARG A 133 -7.95 4.71 2.77
N ASP A 134 -9.10 4.67 2.11
CA ASP A 134 -10.33 4.12 2.70
C ASP A 134 -10.46 2.59 2.49
N GLY A 135 -9.60 1.99 1.66
CA GLY A 135 -9.54 0.53 1.48
C GLY A 135 -10.74 -0.08 0.75
N LEU A 136 -11.57 0.74 0.10
CA LEU A 136 -12.74 0.29 -0.64
C LEU A 136 -12.32 -0.52 -1.86
N SER A 137 -13.15 -1.49 -2.26
CA SER A 137 -12.98 -2.21 -3.52
C SER A 137 -13.42 -1.36 -4.72
N TYR A 138 -13.00 -1.71 -5.94
CA TYR A 138 -13.47 -1.02 -7.14
C TYR A 138 -14.99 -1.07 -7.29
N LYS A 139 -15.65 -2.14 -6.84
CA LYS A 139 -17.11 -2.21 -6.78
C LYS A 139 -17.69 -1.23 -5.78
N GLN A 140 -17.17 -1.20 -4.55
CA GLN A 140 -17.67 -0.25 -3.54
C GLN A 140 -17.48 1.20 -3.99
N ILE A 141 -16.37 1.50 -4.68
CA ILE A 141 -16.12 2.82 -5.26
C ILE A 141 -17.06 3.09 -6.44
N ALA A 142 -17.26 2.11 -7.32
CA ALA A 142 -18.18 2.18 -8.45
C ALA A 142 -19.61 2.47 -7.99
N ASP A 143 -20.10 1.70 -7.02
CA ASP A 143 -21.42 1.86 -6.42
C ASP A 143 -21.56 3.24 -5.75
N ARG A 144 -20.53 3.69 -5.03
CA ARG A 144 -20.52 4.98 -4.34
C ARG A 144 -20.47 6.19 -5.29
N LEU A 145 -19.80 6.04 -6.43
CA LEU A 145 -19.65 7.11 -7.42
C LEU A 145 -20.67 7.04 -8.57
N GLY A 146 -21.49 5.99 -8.64
CA GLY A 146 -22.42 5.75 -9.74
C GLY A 146 -21.71 5.50 -11.08
N VAL A 147 -20.56 4.83 -11.07
CA VAL A 147 -19.75 4.53 -12.28
C VAL A 147 -19.48 3.04 -12.40
N SER A 148 -18.93 2.58 -13.53
CA SER A 148 -18.53 1.18 -13.68
C SER A 148 -17.19 0.87 -12.97
N GLN A 149 -16.99 -0.39 -12.55
CA GLN A 149 -15.70 -0.84 -12.01
C GLN A 149 -14.55 -0.62 -13.00
N HIS A 150 -14.82 -0.73 -14.31
CA HIS A 150 -13.86 -0.42 -15.36
C HIS A 150 -13.45 1.06 -15.36
N MET A 151 -14.39 1.97 -15.11
CA MET A 151 -14.10 3.40 -14.97
C MET A 151 -13.27 3.70 -13.72
N VAL A 152 -13.55 3.02 -12.61
CA VAL A 152 -12.73 3.09 -11.39
C VAL A 152 -11.29 2.66 -11.69
N LYS A 153 -11.10 1.51 -12.36
CA LYS A 153 -9.78 1.03 -12.80
C LYS A 153 -9.06 2.07 -13.65
N LYS A 154 -9.74 2.69 -14.61
CA LYS A 154 -9.17 3.76 -15.46
C LYS A 154 -8.70 4.97 -14.64
N HIS A 155 -9.47 5.37 -13.62
CA HIS A 155 -9.06 6.43 -12.70
C HIS A 155 -7.83 6.02 -11.90
N VAL A 156 -7.78 4.81 -11.35
CA VAL A 156 -6.61 4.32 -10.60
C VAL A 156 -5.35 4.31 -11.47
N VAL A 157 -5.40 3.69 -12.65
CA VAL A 157 -4.26 3.64 -13.58
C VAL A 157 -3.77 5.05 -13.92
N ARG A 158 -4.69 5.95 -14.31
CA ARG A 158 -4.35 7.34 -14.63
C ARG A 158 -3.70 8.06 -13.44
N GLY A 159 -4.23 7.86 -12.24
CA GLY A 159 -3.74 8.47 -11.02
C GLY A 159 -2.33 8.01 -10.66
N LEU A 160 -2.07 6.70 -10.72
CA LEU A 160 -0.76 6.11 -10.46
C LEU A 160 0.27 6.51 -11.52
N SER A 161 -0.08 6.47 -12.81
CA SER A 161 0.82 6.90 -13.89
C SER A 161 1.21 8.37 -13.74
N PHE A 162 0.27 9.23 -13.33
CA PHE A 162 0.58 10.62 -13.04
C PHE A 162 1.56 10.77 -11.87
N CYS A 163 1.31 10.08 -10.75
CA CYS A 163 2.19 10.13 -9.58
C CYS A 163 3.59 9.61 -9.92
N ARG A 164 3.70 8.51 -10.67
CA ARG A 164 4.98 7.94 -11.08
C ARG A 164 5.80 8.91 -11.93
N ARG A 165 5.21 9.53 -12.96
CA ARG A 165 5.94 10.51 -13.78
C ARG A 165 6.45 11.68 -12.96
N ALA A 166 5.60 12.21 -12.08
CA ALA A 166 5.98 13.35 -11.26
C ALA A 166 7.13 13.00 -10.29
N LEU A 167 7.11 11.79 -9.70
CA LEU A 167 8.22 11.32 -8.85
C LEU A 167 9.53 11.13 -9.62
N VAL A 168 9.47 10.70 -10.90
CA VAL A 168 10.65 10.54 -11.75
C VAL A 168 11.21 11.88 -12.25
N GLU A 169 10.34 12.88 -12.45
CA GLU A 169 10.75 14.25 -12.80
C GLU A 169 11.42 14.94 -11.60
N ASP A 170 10.86 14.78 -10.39
CA ASP A 170 11.41 15.35 -9.15
C ASP A 170 12.75 14.71 -8.73
N ALA A 171 13.07 13.49 -9.18
CA ALA A 171 14.36 12.82 -8.89
C ALA A 171 15.52 13.31 -9.78
N LYS A 172 15.23 14.15 -10.78
CA LYS A 172 16.24 14.71 -11.71
C LYS A 172 16.66 16.14 -11.37
N GLU A 173 15.99 16.78 -10.42
CA GLU A 173 16.34 18.10 -9.86
C GLU A 173 17.10 17.95 -8.55
#